data_AF-A0A357CDZ4-F1
#
_entry.id   AF-A0A357CDZ4-F1
#
_cell.length_a   1.000
_cell.length_b   1.000
_cell.length_c   1.000
_cell.angle_alpha   90.00
_cell.angle_beta   90.00
_cell.angle_gamma   90.00
#
_symmetry.space_group_name_H-M   'P 1'
#
loop_
_entity.id
_entity.type
_entity.pdbx_description
1 polymer ?
#
loop_
_entity_poly.entity_id
_entity_poly.type
_entity_poly.pdbx_seq_one_letter_code
_entity_poly.pdbx_strand_id
1 'polypeptide(L)'
;SGADLSADVIQIGHHGLYTSTSQELLDSVQPSFAVISCAGKERPFGRCSKSVIKRLDANNIPVFRTDLHGDIVITSDGVNIQVETAGL
;
A
#
# COMPACT_ATOMS: atom_id res chain seq x y z
N SER A 1 5.79 23.78 -4.31
CA SER A 1 4.72 23.54 -5.31
C SER A 1 3.42 23.33 -4.56
N GLY A 2 2.28 23.70 -5.13
CA GLY A 2 0.94 23.51 -4.55
C GLY A 2 0.11 22.49 -5.34
N ALA A 3 0.76 21.42 -5.81
CA ALA A 3 0.08 20.37 -6.55
C ALA A 3 -0.78 19.53 -5.60
N ASP A 4 -1.98 19.16 -6.06
CA ASP A 4 -2.82 18.20 -5.36
C ASP A 4 -2.18 16.80 -5.45
N LEU A 5 -1.99 16.17 -4.30
CA LEU A 5 -1.39 14.85 -4.16
C LEU A 5 -2.41 13.75 -3.88
N SER A 6 -3.69 14.09 -3.83
CA SER A 6 -4.75 13.12 -3.57
C SER A 6 -4.75 12.01 -4.63
N ALA A 7 -4.97 10.78 -4.17
CA ALA A 7 -5.05 9.62 -5.04
C ALA A 7 -5.90 8.53 -4.38
N ASP A 8 -6.63 7.73 -5.16
CA ASP A 8 -7.39 6.62 -4.60
C ASP A 8 -6.50 5.47 -4.12
N VAL A 9 -5.34 5.28 -4.76
CA VAL A 9 -4.42 4.16 -4.52
C VAL A 9 -3.02 4.68 -4.28
N ILE A 10 -2.38 4.20 -3.21
CA ILE A 10 -0.95 4.42 -2.99
C ILE A 10 -0.16 3.10 -3.08
N GLN A 11 0.92 3.09 -3.86
CA GLN A 11 1.91 2.02 -3.78
C GLN A 11 2.94 2.38 -2.72
N ILE A 12 3.05 1.54 -1.69
CA ILE A 12 3.95 1.76 -0.57
C ILE A 12 5.40 1.55 -1.01
N GLY A 13 6.20 2.59 -0.80
CA GLY A 13 7.61 2.61 -1.17
C GLY A 13 8.43 1.56 -0.44
N HIS A 14 9.56 1.19 -1.06
CA HIS A 14 10.57 0.32 -0.46
C HIS A 14 9.99 -0.98 0.12
N HIS A 15 9.04 -1.61 -0.59
CA HIS A 15 8.47 -2.90 -0.20
C HIS A 15 7.82 -2.90 1.20
N GLY A 16 7.43 -1.72 1.71
CA GLY A 16 6.87 -1.57 3.05
C GLY A 16 7.90 -1.46 4.17
N LEU A 17 9.17 -1.14 3.87
CA LEU A 17 10.15 -0.80 4.89
C LEU A 17 9.91 0.60 5.47
N TYR A 18 10.40 0.83 6.68
CA TYR A 18 10.04 1.99 7.51
C TYR A 18 10.52 3.34 6.98
N THR A 19 11.40 3.38 5.98
CA THR A 19 12.07 4.60 5.52
C THR A 19 11.31 5.37 4.44
N SER A 20 10.24 4.82 3.86
CA SER A 20 9.66 5.35 2.61
C SER A 20 8.15 5.60 2.66
N THR A 21 7.57 5.63 3.86
CA THR A 21 6.17 5.99 4.06
C THR A 21 6.08 6.76 5.36
N SER A 22 5.92 8.08 5.27
CA SER A 22 5.77 8.96 6.42
C SER A 22 4.29 9.24 6.69
N GLN A 23 3.97 9.84 7.84
CA GLN A 23 2.59 10.23 8.14
C GLN A 23 2.16 11.41 7.26
N GLU A 24 3.05 12.36 7.04
CA GLU A 24 2.82 13.55 6.22
C GLU A 24 2.46 13.19 4.77
N LEU A 25 3.07 12.11 4.24
CA LEU A 25 2.71 11.58 2.93
C LEU A 25 1.27 11.04 2.91
N LEU A 26 0.88 10.27 3.94
CA LEU A 26 -0.47 9.69 4.01
C LEU A 26 -1.53 10.78 4.22
N ASP A 27 -1.23 11.80 5.02
CA ASP A 27 -2.12 12.95 5.24
C ASP A 27 -2.31 13.78 3.96
N SER A 28 -1.28 13.85 3.11
CA SER A 28 -1.33 14.58 1.85
C SER A 28 -2.05 13.81 0.74
N VAL A 29 -1.87 12.48 0.69
CA VAL A 29 -2.41 11.63 -0.39
C VAL A 29 -3.83 11.15 -0.07
N GLN A 30 -4.15 10.92 1.21
CA GLN A 30 -5.45 10.40 1.68
C GLN A 30 -6.02 9.24 0.84
N PRO A 31 -5.26 8.14 0.66
CA PRO A 31 -5.67 7.08 -0.24
C PRO A 31 -6.77 6.21 0.34
N SER A 32 -7.65 5.74 -0.55
CA SER A 32 -8.71 4.78 -0.22
C SER A 32 -8.16 3.39 0.07
N PHE A 33 -7.01 3.01 -0.51
CA PHE A 33 -6.30 1.77 -0.18
C PHE A 33 -4.81 1.81 -0.58
N ALA A 34 -4.02 0.91 0.01
CA ALA A 34 -2.58 0.80 -0.20
C ALA A 34 -2.19 -0.57 -0.77
N VAL A 35 -1.18 -0.58 -1.64
CA VAL A 35 -0.55 -1.81 -2.17
C VAL A 35 0.89 -1.90 -1.69
N ILE A 36 1.29 -3.07 -1.19
CA ILE A 36 2.68 -3.33 -0.80
C ILE A 36 3.21 -4.55 -1.57
N SER A 37 4.24 -4.30 -2.38
CA SER A 37 5.08 -5.36 -2.95
C SER A 37 5.99 -5.92 -1.85
N CYS A 38 5.46 -6.86 -1.09
CA CYS A 38 6.08 -7.46 0.09
C CYS A 38 6.67 -8.83 -0.25
N ALA A 39 7.78 -9.21 0.38
CA ALA A 39 8.32 -10.56 0.24
C ALA A 39 7.79 -11.47 1.37
N GLY A 40 7.67 -12.77 1.07
CA GLY A 40 7.14 -13.76 2.00
C GLY A 40 7.97 -13.94 3.28
N LYS A 41 7.35 -14.56 4.28
CA LYS A 41 7.95 -14.84 5.62
C LYS A 41 9.22 -15.69 5.56
N GLU A 42 9.44 -16.39 4.45
CA GLU A 42 10.59 -17.21 4.10
C GLU A 42 11.90 -16.40 4.02
N ARG A 43 11.84 -15.08 3.79
CA ARG A 43 13.04 -14.24 3.64
C ARG A 43 13.32 -13.40 4.90
N PRO A 44 14.56 -13.42 5.46
CA PRO A 44 14.93 -12.68 6.67
C PRO A 44 14.68 -11.17 6.59
N PHE A 45 14.90 -10.59 5.39
CA PHE A 45 14.73 -9.16 5.11
C PHE A 45 13.41 -8.83 4.40
N GLY A 46 12.54 -9.83 4.18
CA GLY A 46 11.40 -9.69 3.27
C GLY A 46 10.12 -9.13 3.89
N ARG A 47 10.08 -8.93 5.20
CA ARG A 47 8.83 -8.61 5.90
C ARG A 47 8.53 -7.12 5.81
N CYS A 48 7.31 -6.81 5.40
CA CYS A 48 6.71 -5.49 5.58
C CYS A 48 6.88 -5.01 7.02
N SER A 49 7.34 -3.78 7.19
CA SER A 49 7.58 -3.22 8.51
C SER A 49 6.27 -3.12 9.30
N LYS A 50 6.27 -3.67 10.52
CA LYS A 50 5.13 -3.55 11.44
C LYS A 50 4.77 -2.08 11.70
N SER A 51 5.74 -1.16 11.67
CA SER A 51 5.46 0.27 11.87
C SER A 51 4.67 0.87 10.71
N VAL A 52 4.96 0.47 9.47
CA VAL A 52 4.24 0.92 8.28
C VAL A 52 2.81 0.38 8.29
N ILE A 53 2.64 -0.93 8.58
CA ILE A 53 1.32 -1.55 8.68
C ILE A 53 0.47 -0.86 9.77
N LYS A 54 1.04 -0.62 10.95
CA LYS A 54 0.34 0.10 12.02
C LYS A 54 -0.05 1.52 11.63
N ARG A 55 0.80 2.20 10.86
CA ARG A 55 0.48 3.55 10.39
C ARG A 55 -0.68 3.54 9.39
N LEU A 56 -0.68 2.61 8.44
CA LEU A 56 -1.78 2.46 7.48
C LEU A 56 -3.09 2.13 8.19
N ASP A 57 -3.05 1.20 9.15
CA ASP A 57 -4.19 0.83 10.00
C ASP A 57 -4.72 2.02 10.82
N ALA A 58 -3.84 2.81 11.44
CA ALA A 58 -4.23 4.01 12.19
C ALA A 58 -4.88 5.11 11.34
N ASN A 59 -4.65 5.09 10.02
CA ASN A 59 -5.29 5.98 9.05
C ASN A 59 -6.53 5.34 8.39
N ASN A 60 -6.94 4.15 8.82
CA ASN A 60 -8.03 3.36 8.23
C ASN A 60 -7.83 3.05 6.74
N ILE A 61 -6.58 2.86 6.31
CA ILE A 61 -6.22 2.55 4.93
C ILE A 61 -6.12 1.02 4.77
N PRO A 62 -7.04 0.35 4.06
CA PRO A 62 -6.94 -1.07 3.74
C PRO A 62 -5.67 -1.37 2.95
N VAL A 63 -5.07 -2.55 3.18
CA VAL A 63 -3.76 -2.90 2.62
C VAL A 63 -3.81 -4.22 1.86
N PHE A 64 -3.47 -4.18 0.57
CA PHE A 64 -3.21 -5.36 -0.25
C PHE A 64 -1.70 -5.65 -0.29
N ARG A 65 -1.32 -6.90 -0.07
CA ARG A 65 0.09 -7.32 0.00
C ARG A 65 0.35 -8.52 -0.89
N THR A 66 1.40 -8.45 -1.70
CA THR A 66 1.76 -9.54 -2.62
C THR A 66 2.14 -10.84 -1.91
N ASP A 67 2.65 -10.77 -0.68
CA ASP A 67 2.98 -11.95 0.13
C ASP A 67 1.78 -12.64 0.79
N LEU A 68 0.58 -12.04 0.70
CA LEU A 68 -0.67 -12.60 1.20
C LEU A 68 -1.69 -12.86 0.08
N HIS A 69 -1.64 -12.05 -0.98
CA HIS A 69 -2.68 -11.99 -2.01
C HIS A 69 -2.18 -12.45 -3.40
N GLY A 70 -0.89 -12.73 -3.53
CA GLY A 70 -0.28 -13.06 -4.82
C GLY A 70 -0.24 -11.84 -5.74
N ASP A 71 -0.60 -12.05 -7.00
CA ASP A 71 -0.78 -10.95 -7.94
C ASP A 71 -1.97 -10.08 -7.54
N ILE A 72 -1.75 -8.76 -7.58
CA ILE A 72 -2.76 -7.75 -7.26
C ILE A 72 -2.99 -6.93 -8.54
N VAL A 73 -4.19 -7.02 -9.09
CA VAL A 73 -4.60 -6.27 -10.29
C VAL A 73 -5.54 -5.16 -9.87
N ILE A 74 -5.22 -3.93 -10.26
CA ILE A 74 -6.06 -2.76 -10.04
C ILE A 74 -6.50 -2.24 -11.40
N THR A 75 -7.79 -2.26 -11.65
CA THR A 75 -8.40 -1.81 -12.90
C THR A 75 -9.24 -0.57 -12.61
N SER A 76 -9.06 0.48 -13.42
CA SER A 76 -9.88 1.68 -13.36
C SER A 76 -10.46 2.02 -14.72
N ASP A 77 -11.71 2.49 -14.71
CA ASP A 77 -12.39 3.10 -15.87
C ASP A 77 -12.36 4.65 -15.82
N GLY A 78 -11.61 5.23 -14.88
CA GLY A 78 -11.54 6.67 -14.61
C GLY A 78 -12.57 7.17 -13.60
N VAL A 79 -13.49 6.32 -13.12
CA VAL A 79 -14.49 6.65 -12.10
C VAL A 79 -14.52 5.61 -10.99
N ASN A 80 -14.49 4.33 -11.37
CA ASN A 80 -14.50 3.18 -10.50
C ASN A 80 -13.11 2.57 -10.45
N ILE A 81 -12.81 1.92 -9.32
CA ILE A 81 -11.61 1.10 -9.18
C ILE A 81 -12.02 -0.27 -8.65
N GLN A 82 -11.54 -1.31 -9.33
CA GLN A 82 -11.72 -2.70 -8.95
C GLN A 82 -10.37 -3.30 -8.59
N VAL A 83 -10.37 -4.11 -7.53
CA VAL A 83 -9.18 -4.81 -7.05
C VAL A 83 -9.43 -6.31 -7.13
N GLU A 84 -8.58 -7.00 -7.87
CA GLU A 84 -8.57 -8.46 -7.97
C GLU A 84 -7.28 -9.00 -7.38
N THR A 85 -7.39 -10.13 -6.69
CA THR A 85 -6.24 -10.82 -6.08
C THR A 85 -6.25 -12.27 -6.48
N ALA A 86 -5.08 -12.82 -6.82
CA ALA A 86 -4.96 -14.21 -7.25
C ALA A 86 -5.12 -15.21 -6.08
N GLY A 87 -4.93 -14.76 -4.84
CA GLY A 87 -4.80 -15.64 -3.68
C GLY A 87 -3.48 -16.41 -3.70
N LEU A 88 -2.98 -16.78 -2.53
CA LEU A 88 -1.85 -17.70 -2.36
C LEU A 88 -2.30 -18.99 -1.68
#